data_AF-A0A0A6RTG5-F1
#
_entry.id   AF-A0A0A6RTG5-F1
#
_cell.length_a   1.000
_cell.length_b   1.000
_cell.length_c   1.000
_cell.angle_alpha   90.00
_cell.angle_beta   90.00
_cell.angle_gamma   90.00
#
_symmetry.space_group_name_H-M   'P 1'
#
loop_
_entity.id
_entity.type
_entity.pdbx_description
1 polymer ?
#
loop_
_entity_poly.entity_id
_entity_poly.type
_entity_poly.pdbx_seq_one_letter_code
_entity_poly.pdbx_strand_id
1 'polypeptide(L)'
;MSKIEDIIYLNVDFISMMYEEKTGNPPDTQLTRGEGKGAKAGIPWLSTNISSTETKSFKLSTIQMWKKINDKLSYPEFDVERIQENQKTSIVWIEGIFTIGRWDTTKRKTTLSFAENVPREERTKPTTETSEIVEGNEYFYIKDECKNVNFPLLVNSEYFYSGIEQLPSIDSIYQRNISFPVKALVKVLYRPLSKEDRDYNFEGQTEHEFISYPYIILEQVKE
;
A
#
# COMPACT_ATOMS: atom_id res chain seq x y z
N MET A 1 11.22 21.96 -9.65
CA MET A 1 11.22 20.71 -10.44
C MET A 1 12.00 19.69 -9.63
N SER A 2 11.36 18.62 -9.19
CA SER A 2 11.98 17.61 -8.31
C SER A 2 13.17 16.95 -9.00
N LYS A 3 14.27 16.76 -8.27
CA LYS A 3 15.43 16.05 -8.82
C LYS A 3 15.11 14.56 -8.86
N ILE A 4 15.79 13.81 -9.73
CA ILE A 4 15.62 12.35 -9.79
C ILE A 4 15.96 11.71 -8.43
N GLU A 5 16.96 12.25 -7.74
CA GLU A 5 17.41 11.79 -6.42
C GLU A 5 16.33 11.91 -5.35
N ASP A 6 15.36 12.81 -5.55
CA ASP A 6 14.26 13.03 -4.60
C ASP A 6 13.10 12.05 -4.87
N ILE A 7 13.12 11.28 -5.96
CA ILE A 7 12.03 10.34 -6.31
C ILE A 7 12.24 9.03 -5.58
N ILE A 8 11.26 8.65 -4.75
CA ILE A 8 11.29 7.42 -3.95
C ILE A 8 10.47 6.32 -4.62
N TYR A 9 9.35 6.67 -5.25
CA TYR A 9 8.44 5.70 -5.85
C TYR A 9 7.78 6.28 -7.10
N LEU A 10 7.76 5.51 -8.19
CA LEU A 10 6.94 5.83 -9.38
C LEU A 10 6.22 4.59 -9.87
N ASN A 11 4.89 4.69 -9.91
CA ASN A 11 4.07 3.65 -10.50
C ASN A 11 4.21 3.68 -12.04
N VAL A 12 4.87 2.68 -12.61
CA VAL A 12 5.14 2.63 -14.06
C VAL A 12 3.86 2.59 -14.90
N ASP A 13 2.82 1.88 -14.45
CA ASP A 13 1.55 1.79 -15.18
C ASP A 13 0.83 3.14 -15.20
N PHE A 14 0.82 3.85 -14.06
CA PHE A 14 0.26 5.20 -14.02
C PHE A 14 1.05 6.17 -14.90
N ILE A 15 2.38 6.19 -14.74
CA ILE A 15 3.24 7.14 -15.46
C ILE A 15 3.17 6.91 -16.97
N SER A 16 3.13 5.65 -17.42
CA SER A 16 2.98 5.31 -18.84
C SER A 16 1.62 5.74 -19.41
N MET A 17 0.54 5.51 -18.67
CA MET A 17 -0.81 5.95 -19.05
C MET A 17 -0.90 7.48 -19.15
N MET A 18 -0.40 8.20 -18.14
CA MET A 18 -0.41 9.67 -18.15
C MET A 18 0.54 10.23 -19.22
N TYR A 19 1.65 9.55 -19.52
CA TYR A 19 2.52 9.90 -20.63
C TYR A 19 1.78 9.91 -21.96
N GLU A 20 1.06 8.84 -22.25
CA GLU A 20 0.25 8.73 -23.46
C GLU A 20 -0.82 9.82 -23.51
N GLU A 21 -1.57 10.00 -22.42
CA GLU A 21 -2.63 11.01 -22.33
C GLU A 21 -2.10 12.44 -22.55
N LYS A 22 -0.98 12.81 -21.92
CA LYS A 22 -0.45 14.19 -21.95
C LYS A 22 0.43 14.50 -23.17
N THR A 23 0.87 13.48 -23.90
CA THR A 23 1.70 13.67 -25.09
C THR A 23 1.01 13.26 -26.39
N GLY A 24 -0.10 12.53 -26.32
CA GLY A 24 -0.76 11.92 -27.47
C GLY A 24 0.04 10.79 -28.12
N ASN A 25 1.13 10.33 -27.49
CA ASN A 25 2.02 9.32 -28.02
C ASN A 25 2.15 8.18 -27.00
N PRO A 26 1.84 6.92 -27.37
CA PRO A 26 2.10 5.80 -26.47
C PRO A 26 3.61 5.72 -26.19
N PRO A 27 4.00 5.32 -24.97
CA PRO A 27 5.40 4.98 -24.74
C PRO A 27 5.71 3.77 -25.63
N ASP A 28 6.66 3.91 -26.55
CA ASP A 28 7.03 2.88 -27.54
C ASP A 28 7.24 1.54 -26.81
N THR A 29 6.26 0.64 -26.94
CA THR A 29 6.10 -0.56 -26.10
C THR A 29 6.55 -1.78 -26.90
N GLN A 30 7.53 -2.51 -26.39
CA GLN A 30 7.88 -3.83 -26.87
C GLN A 30 7.16 -4.85 -26.00
N LEU A 31 6.14 -5.49 -26.57
CA LEU A 31 5.48 -6.63 -25.94
C LEU A 31 6.32 -7.87 -26.20
N THR A 32 6.91 -8.42 -25.14
CA THR A 32 7.59 -9.71 -25.22
C THR A 32 6.70 -10.75 -24.55
N ARG A 33 6.21 -11.70 -25.35
CA ARG A 33 5.45 -12.84 -24.85
C ARG A 33 6.42 -14.00 -24.60
N GLY A 34 6.63 -14.34 -23.33
CA GLY A 34 7.42 -15.50 -22.95
C GLY A 34 6.54 -16.74 -22.91
N GLU A 35 6.75 -17.68 -23.83
CA GLU A 35 6.17 -19.03 -23.71
C GLU A 35 7.10 -19.89 -22.84
N GLY A 36 6.61 -20.32 -21.67
CA GLY A 36 7.35 -21.22 -20.80
C GLY A 36 7.55 -22.59 -21.46
N LYS A 37 8.78 -22.90 -21.90
CA LYS A 37 9.15 -24.24 -22.36
C LYS A 37 9.25 -25.19 -21.18
N GLY A 38 8.17 -25.92 -20.91
CA GLY A 38 8.22 -27.12 -20.07
C GLY A 38 9.14 -28.15 -20.73
N ALA A 39 10.24 -28.51 -20.06
CA ALA A 39 11.09 -29.60 -20.50
C ALA A 39 10.34 -30.94 -20.31
N LYS A 40 10.02 -31.62 -21.41
CA LYS A 40 10.48 -32.98 -21.76
C LYS A 40 9.60 -33.62 -22.83
N ALA A 41 10.27 -34.46 -23.62
CA ALA A 41 9.75 -35.35 -24.64
C ALA A 41 8.32 -35.88 -24.41
N GLY A 42 7.52 -35.80 -25.48
CA GLY A 42 6.43 -36.72 -25.80
C GLY A 42 5.29 -36.85 -24.80
N ILE A 43 4.14 -36.23 -25.09
CA ILE A 43 2.79 -36.84 -25.12
C ILE A 43 1.81 -35.78 -25.70
N PRO A 44 1.08 -36.03 -26.80
CA PRO A 44 0.34 -34.98 -27.54
C PRO A 44 -1.01 -34.53 -26.97
N TRP A 45 -1.44 -35.00 -25.78
CA TRP A 45 -2.82 -34.78 -25.32
C TRP A 45 -2.99 -34.42 -23.83
N LEU A 46 -1.92 -34.16 -23.09
CA LEU A 46 -1.99 -33.77 -21.67
C LEU A 46 -1.64 -32.29 -21.48
N SER A 47 -2.68 -31.54 -21.11
CA SER A 47 -2.71 -30.11 -20.82
C SER A 47 -1.71 -29.69 -19.74
N THR A 48 -0.65 -29.02 -20.14
CA THR A 48 0.24 -28.28 -19.23
C THR A 48 -0.28 -26.84 -19.11
N ASN A 49 -0.43 -26.37 -17.87
CA ASN A 49 -0.71 -24.96 -17.56
C ASN A 49 0.42 -24.09 -18.15
N ILE A 50 0.20 -23.56 -19.35
CA ILE A 50 1.04 -22.54 -19.95
C ILE A 50 0.73 -21.24 -19.21
N SER A 51 1.50 -20.93 -18.17
CA SER A 51 1.54 -19.55 -17.66
C SER A 51 2.25 -18.70 -18.71
N SER A 52 1.48 -18.06 -19.57
CA SER A 52 2.00 -17.02 -20.47
C SER A 52 2.28 -15.79 -19.61
N THR A 53 3.55 -15.45 -19.40
CA THR A 53 3.93 -14.19 -18.76
C THR A 53 4.12 -13.16 -19.86
N GLU A 54 3.23 -12.18 -19.95
CA GLU A 54 3.39 -11.01 -20.81
C GLU A 54 4.28 -9.99 -20.08
N THR A 55 5.42 -9.65 -20.66
CA THR A 55 6.28 -8.57 -20.14
C THR A 55 6.11 -7.34 -21.02
N LYS A 56 5.60 -6.25 -20.45
CA LYS A 56 5.58 -4.93 -21.09
C LYS A 56 6.92 -4.26 -20.86
N SER A 57 7.68 -4.06 -21.93
CA SER A 57 8.92 -3.29 -21.89
C SER A 57 8.73 -1.98 -22.62
N PHE A 58 9.12 -0.86 -22.00
CA PHE A 58 9.04 0.47 -22.62
C PHE A 58 10.42 0.90 -23.11
N LYS A 59 10.48 1.53 -24.30
CA LYS A 59 11.72 2.11 -24.82
C LYS A 59 12.18 3.35 -24.03
N LEU A 60 11.21 4.08 -23.46
CA LEU A 60 11.48 5.17 -22.52
C LEU A 60 11.42 4.62 -21.10
N SER A 61 12.37 5.01 -20.26
CA SER A 61 12.31 4.68 -18.84
C SER A 61 11.18 5.45 -18.15
N THR A 62 10.67 4.92 -17.03
CA THR A 62 9.65 5.59 -16.20
C THR A 62 10.06 7.00 -15.81
N ILE A 63 11.34 7.22 -15.49
CA ILE A 63 11.89 8.54 -15.17
C ILE A 63 11.85 9.48 -16.38
N GLN A 64 12.15 8.99 -17.59
CA GLN A 64 12.06 9.81 -18.81
C GLN A 64 10.62 10.19 -19.11
N MET A 65 9.66 9.28 -18.88
CA MET A 65 8.24 9.56 -19.01
C MET A 65 7.81 10.63 -17.99
N TRP A 66 8.16 10.44 -16.71
CA TRP A 66 7.89 11.38 -15.62
C TRP A 66 8.36 12.80 -15.94
N LYS A 67 9.63 12.96 -16.35
CA LYS A 67 10.21 14.27 -16.70
C LYS A 67 9.45 15.02 -17.80
N LYS A 68 8.71 14.33 -18.66
CA LYS A 68 7.95 14.92 -19.77
C LYS A 68 6.51 15.30 -19.39
N ILE A 69 6.01 14.82 -18.25
CA ILE A 69 4.62 15.02 -17.83
C ILE A 69 4.47 15.65 -16.45
N ASN A 70 5.53 15.76 -15.65
CA ASN A 70 5.41 16.20 -14.25
C ASN A 70 4.79 17.59 -14.11
N ASP A 71 5.16 18.52 -14.98
CA ASP A 71 4.64 19.88 -15.07
C ASP A 71 3.21 19.95 -15.61
N LYS A 72 2.71 18.85 -16.20
CA LYS A 72 1.36 18.71 -16.75
C LYS A 72 0.41 17.96 -15.83
N LEU A 73 0.89 17.40 -14.72
CA LEU A 73 0.01 16.76 -13.73
C LEU A 73 -0.61 17.83 -12.83
N SER A 74 -1.93 17.98 -12.94
CA SER A 74 -2.71 18.90 -12.12
C SER A 74 -3.74 18.09 -11.34
N TYR A 75 -3.45 17.86 -10.07
CA TYR A 75 -4.34 17.20 -9.11
C TYR A 75 -4.53 18.11 -7.89
N PRO A 76 -5.68 18.06 -7.21
CA PRO A 76 -5.90 18.86 -6.02
C PRO A 76 -5.08 18.34 -4.83
N GLU A 77 -4.79 19.21 -3.87
CA GLU A 77 -4.31 18.80 -2.55
C GLU A 77 -5.43 18.06 -1.78
N PHE A 78 -5.04 17.14 -0.91
CA PHE A 78 -5.98 16.36 -0.11
C PHE A 78 -6.73 17.26 0.87
N ASP A 79 -8.04 17.10 0.85
CA ASP A 79 -9.02 17.79 1.69
C ASP A 79 -9.98 16.76 2.29
N VAL A 80 -9.98 16.68 3.62
CA VAL A 80 -10.75 15.71 4.40
C VAL A 80 -12.25 15.91 4.17
N GLU A 81 -12.73 17.15 4.26
CA GLU A 81 -14.15 17.49 4.18
C GLU A 81 -14.69 17.10 2.81
N ARG A 82 -13.97 17.48 1.75
CA ARG A 82 -14.36 17.21 0.36
C ARG A 82 -14.46 15.71 0.05
N ILE A 83 -13.56 14.89 0.60
CA ILE A 83 -13.56 13.44 0.34
C ILE A 83 -14.68 12.76 1.12
N GLN A 84 -14.95 13.19 2.36
CA GLN A 84 -16.05 12.68 3.16
C GLN A 84 -17.42 12.97 2.53
N GLU A 85 -17.62 14.19 2.03
CA GLU A 85 -18.87 14.59 1.39
C GLU A 85 -19.16 13.80 0.11
N ASN A 86 -18.12 13.60 -0.72
CA ASN A 86 -18.30 12.97 -2.02
C ASN A 86 -18.31 11.44 -1.96
N GLN A 87 -17.78 10.83 -0.88
CA GLN A 87 -17.63 9.39 -0.70
C GLN A 87 -17.07 8.65 -1.94
N LYS A 88 -16.23 9.35 -2.71
CA LYS A 88 -15.70 8.88 -4.00
C LYS A 88 -14.20 8.77 -3.93
N THR A 89 -13.68 7.76 -4.61
CA THR A 89 -12.26 7.64 -4.89
C THR A 89 -11.73 8.89 -5.58
N SER A 90 -10.62 9.43 -5.09
CA SER A 90 -10.01 10.65 -5.63
C SER A 90 -8.49 10.52 -5.70
N ILE A 91 -7.88 11.13 -6.73
CA ILE A 91 -6.41 11.25 -6.85
C ILE A 91 -6.03 12.65 -6.37
N VAL A 92 -5.14 12.73 -5.38
CA VAL A 92 -4.82 13.96 -4.66
C VAL A 92 -3.35 14.00 -4.24
N TRP A 93 -2.80 15.20 -4.13
CA TRP A 93 -1.50 15.42 -3.49
C TRP A 93 -1.66 15.39 -1.97
N ILE A 94 -0.71 14.74 -1.30
CA ILE A 94 -0.54 14.77 0.15
C ILE A 94 0.89 15.19 0.47
N GLU A 95 1.05 15.94 1.54
CA GLU A 95 2.35 16.25 2.14
C GLU A 95 2.34 15.73 3.58
N GLY A 96 3.43 15.12 4.01
CA GLY A 96 3.50 14.50 5.32
C GLY A 96 4.81 13.78 5.57
N ILE A 97 4.85 13.01 6.64
CA ILE A 97 6.03 12.23 7.05
C ILE A 97 5.87 10.79 6.60
N PHE A 98 6.74 10.32 5.71
CA PHE A 98 6.81 8.91 5.32
C PHE A 98 7.53 8.12 6.39
N THR A 99 6.97 7.00 6.82
CA THR A 99 7.58 6.11 7.82
C THR A 99 6.99 4.70 7.75
N ILE A 100 7.44 3.81 8.63
CA ILE A 100 7.03 2.40 8.70
C ILE A 100 6.16 2.20 9.95
N GLY A 101 5.00 1.61 9.76
CA GLY A 101 4.07 1.21 10.80
C GLY A 101 4.04 -0.30 10.95
N ARG A 102 3.45 -0.77 12.05
CA ARG A 102 3.29 -2.19 12.33
C ARG A 102 1.83 -2.51 12.58
N TRP A 103 1.32 -3.51 11.87
CA TRP A 103 -0.01 -4.06 12.02
C TRP A 103 0.07 -5.35 12.81
N ASP A 104 -0.30 -5.31 14.09
CA ASP A 104 -0.33 -6.52 14.92
C ASP A 104 -1.70 -7.21 14.83
N THR A 105 -1.73 -8.42 14.27
CA THR A 105 -2.93 -9.25 14.23
C THR A 105 -3.06 -10.00 15.55
N THR A 106 -4.03 -9.60 16.37
CA THR A 106 -4.37 -10.31 17.60
C THR A 106 -5.39 -11.41 17.30
N LYS A 107 -5.08 -12.67 17.58
CA LYS A 107 -6.11 -13.72 17.62
C LYS A 107 -6.60 -13.85 19.05
N ARG A 108 -7.91 -13.64 19.25
CA ARG A 108 -8.56 -14.00 20.51
C ARG A 108 -8.80 -15.50 20.51
N LYS A 109 -8.22 -16.21 21.47
CA LYS A 109 -8.51 -17.62 21.71
C LYS A 109 -9.40 -17.75 22.93
N THR A 110 -10.70 -17.93 22.71
CA THR A 110 -11.63 -18.24 23.79
C THR A 110 -11.53 -19.72 24.13
N THR A 111 -10.94 -20.05 25.27
CA THR A 111 -10.92 -21.43 25.76
C THR A 111 -12.10 -21.65 26.70
N LEU A 112 -13.06 -22.48 26.28
CA LEU A 112 -14.17 -22.91 27.13
C LEU A 112 -13.69 -24.04 28.04
N SER A 113 -13.25 -23.71 29.25
CA SER A 113 -12.99 -24.70 30.29
C SER A 113 -14.29 -25.04 31.00
N PHE A 114 -14.80 -26.27 30.84
CA PHE A 114 -15.88 -26.77 31.67
C PHE A 114 -15.27 -27.45 32.88
N ALA A 115 -15.47 -26.88 34.08
CA ALA A 115 -15.08 -27.53 35.32
C ALA A 115 -15.96 -28.77 35.53
N GLU A 116 -15.36 -29.96 35.54
CA GLU A 116 -16.09 -31.25 35.58
C GLU A 116 -16.88 -31.48 36.89
N ASN A 117 -16.71 -30.65 37.92
CA ASN A 117 -17.27 -30.88 39.26
C ASN A 117 -18.08 -29.71 39.86
N VAL A 118 -18.69 -28.85 39.04
CA VAL A 118 -19.55 -27.75 39.55
C VAL A 118 -21.05 -28.08 39.36
N PRO A 119 -21.89 -27.93 40.42
CA PRO A 119 -23.34 -28.13 40.34
C PRO A 119 -23.99 -27.34 39.19
N ARG A 120 -25.04 -27.92 38.59
CA ARG A 120 -25.68 -27.44 37.34
C ARG A 120 -26.17 -25.98 37.41
N GLU A 121 -26.37 -25.44 38.60
CA GLU A 121 -26.91 -24.11 38.86
C GLU A 121 -25.84 -22.99 38.87
N GLU A 122 -24.54 -23.32 38.97
CA GLU A 122 -23.43 -22.34 38.97
C GLU A 122 -22.66 -22.29 37.63
N ARG A 123 -23.16 -22.97 36.57
CA ARG A 123 -22.53 -23.03 35.24
C ARG A 123 -22.64 -21.75 34.40
N THR A 124 -22.63 -20.57 35.02
CA THR A 124 -22.56 -19.29 34.30
C THR A 124 -21.23 -18.60 34.56
N LYS A 125 -20.25 -18.99 33.72
CA LYS A 125 -19.18 -18.15 33.10
C LYS A 125 -17.83 -18.89 33.08
N PRO A 126 -17.47 -19.53 31.96
CA PRO A 126 -16.08 -19.77 31.62
C PRO A 126 -15.59 -18.61 30.75
N THR A 127 -14.66 -17.80 31.22
CA THR A 127 -13.93 -16.90 30.30
C THR A 127 -12.55 -16.54 30.85
N THR A 128 -11.56 -17.37 30.55
CA THR A 128 -10.18 -16.86 30.47
C THR A 128 -9.98 -16.43 29.03
N GLU A 129 -10.04 -15.12 28.80
CA GLU A 129 -9.71 -14.52 27.51
C GLU A 129 -8.20 -14.32 27.44
N THR A 130 -7.52 -15.12 26.62
CA THR A 130 -6.12 -14.88 26.30
C THR A 130 -6.05 -14.32 24.89
N SER A 131 -5.55 -13.08 24.78
CA SER A 131 -5.20 -12.46 23.50
C SER A 131 -3.72 -12.74 23.21
N GLU A 132 -3.43 -13.47 22.16
CA GLU A 132 -2.08 -13.64 21.64
C GLU A 132 -1.94 -12.81 20.36
N ILE A 133 -0.88 -12.01 20.27
CA ILE A 133 -0.47 -11.39 19.00
C ILE A 133 0.11 -12.52 18.16
N VAL A 134 -0.54 -12.83 17.05
CA VAL A 134 -0.18 -14.00 16.23
C VAL A 134 0.78 -13.63 15.11
N GLU A 135 0.68 -12.41 14.57
CA GLU A 135 1.53 -11.99 13.46
C GLU A 135 1.50 -10.46 13.33
N GLY A 136 2.68 -9.84 13.34
CA GLY A 136 2.86 -8.41 13.07
C GLY A 136 3.36 -8.21 11.65
N ASN A 137 2.62 -7.49 10.81
CA ASN A 137 3.04 -7.14 9.46
C ASN A 137 3.44 -5.66 9.40
N GLU A 138 4.59 -5.36 8.82
CA GLU A 138 5.04 -3.99 8.63
C GLU A 138 4.49 -3.41 7.34
N TYR A 139 4.15 -2.13 7.36
CA TYR A 139 3.62 -1.41 6.21
C TYR A 139 4.16 0.02 6.20
N PHE A 140 4.33 0.59 5.01
CA PHE A 140 4.67 2.01 4.91
C PHE A 140 3.43 2.86 5.12
N TYR A 141 3.56 4.06 5.68
CA TYR A 141 2.47 5.04 5.70
C TYR A 141 3.01 6.46 5.64
N ILE A 142 2.12 7.40 5.30
CA ILE A 142 2.39 8.83 5.33
C ILE A 142 1.49 9.42 6.40
N LYS A 143 2.10 10.12 7.34
CA LYS A 143 1.40 10.86 8.39
C LYS A 143 1.30 12.32 7.99
N ASP A 144 0.08 12.79 7.72
CA ASP A 144 -0.21 14.22 7.62
C ASP A 144 -0.52 14.73 9.03
N GLU A 145 0.49 15.31 9.69
CA GLU A 145 0.36 15.82 11.06
C GLU A 145 -0.55 17.03 11.15
N CYS A 146 -0.66 17.83 10.09
CA CYS A 146 -1.50 19.03 10.07
C CYS A 146 -2.98 18.65 10.07
N LYS A 147 -3.34 17.62 9.30
CA LYS A 147 -4.72 17.14 9.22
C LYS A 147 -5.02 16.02 10.21
N ASN A 148 -4.00 15.54 10.94
CA ASN A 148 -4.08 14.38 11.81
C ASN A 148 -4.73 13.20 11.06
N VAL A 149 -4.12 12.78 9.95
CA VAL A 149 -4.57 11.66 9.14
C VAL A 149 -3.37 10.79 8.76
N ASN A 150 -3.53 9.48 8.90
CA ASN A 150 -2.57 8.49 8.42
C ASN A 150 -3.05 7.91 7.09
N PHE A 151 -2.15 7.81 6.12
CA PHE A 151 -2.37 7.18 4.83
C PHE A 151 -1.54 5.89 4.78
N PRO A 152 -2.12 4.70 5.02
CA PRO A 152 -1.42 3.44 4.84
C PRO A 152 -1.03 3.24 3.38
N LEU A 153 0.19 2.79 3.12
CA LEU A 153 0.68 2.61 1.76
C LEU A 153 0.62 1.15 1.32
N LEU A 154 -0.14 0.89 0.25
CA LEU A 154 0.02 -0.33 -0.52
C LEU A 154 1.06 -0.09 -1.62
N VAL A 155 2.22 -0.70 -1.44
CA VAL A 155 3.39 -0.50 -2.31
C VAL A 155 3.69 -1.75 -3.11
N ASN A 156 4.30 -1.55 -4.28
CA ASN A 156 4.95 -2.61 -5.05
C ASN A 156 6.46 -2.36 -4.96
N SER A 157 7.22 -3.34 -4.48
CA SER A 157 8.67 -3.22 -4.31
C SER A 157 9.39 -2.84 -5.61
N GLU A 158 8.89 -3.30 -6.76
CA GLU A 158 9.48 -3.02 -8.08
C GLU A 158 9.41 -1.55 -8.49
N TYR A 159 8.57 -0.74 -7.83
CA TYR A 159 8.34 0.67 -8.18
C TYR A 159 9.14 1.63 -7.29
N PHE A 160 9.83 1.12 -6.26
CA PHE A 160 10.74 1.92 -5.49
C PHE A 160 12.01 2.22 -6.28
N TYR A 161 12.45 3.46 -6.12
CA TYR A 161 13.79 3.90 -6.44
C TYR A 161 14.53 4.01 -5.10
N SER A 162 15.84 3.77 -5.07
CA SER A 162 16.74 3.93 -3.91
C SER A 162 16.79 2.82 -2.84
N GLY A 163 16.22 1.63 -3.05
CA GLY A 163 16.40 0.51 -2.10
C GLY A 163 15.50 0.60 -0.87
N ILE A 164 14.61 1.59 -0.81
CA ILE A 164 13.70 1.86 0.31
C ILE A 164 12.72 0.69 0.54
N GLU A 165 12.47 -0.14 -0.46
CA GLU A 165 11.68 -1.36 -0.33
C GLU A 165 12.25 -2.36 0.68
N GLN A 166 13.54 -2.25 1.02
CA GLN A 166 14.23 -3.12 1.97
C GLN A 166 14.09 -2.66 3.43
N LEU A 167 13.58 -1.45 3.67
CA LEU A 167 13.45 -0.92 5.04
C LEU A 167 12.66 -1.83 6.01
N PRO A 168 11.56 -2.49 5.60
CA PRO A 168 10.86 -3.44 6.47
C PRO A 168 11.69 -4.70 6.81
N SER A 169 12.79 -4.95 6.09
CA SER A 169 13.67 -6.08 6.41
C SER A 169 14.76 -5.73 7.44
N ILE A 170 14.88 -4.45 7.82
CA ILE A 170 15.86 -3.97 8.81
C ILE A 170 15.35 -4.25 10.22
N ASP A 171 16.23 -4.44 11.20
CA ASP A 171 15.82 -4.61 12.61
C ASP A 171 14.94 -3.45 13.10
N SER A 172 13.85 -3.81 13.79
CA SER A 172 12.81 -2.91 14.29
C SER A 172 13.30 -1.70 15.10
N ILE A 173 14.47 -1.80 15.74
CA ILE A 173 15.08 -0.69 16.50
C ILE A 173 15.47 0.46 15.56
N TYR A 174 15.95 0.13 14.36
CA TYR A 174 16.34 1.14 13.38
C TYR A 174 15.13 1.67 12.61
N GLN A 175 14.16 0.80 12.29
CA GLN A 175 12.96 1.18 11.55
C GLN A 175 12.20 2.36 12.19
N ARG A 176 12.05 2.36 13.52
CA ARG A 176 11.32 3.40 14.28
C ARG A 176 11.92 4.80 14.16
N ASN A 177 13.18 4.90 13.72
CA ASN A 177 13.88 6.18 13.56
C ASN A 177 13.97 6.62 12.09
N ILE A 178 13.41 5.85 11.15
CA ILE A 178 13.41 6.21 9.74
C ILE A 178 12.11 6.91 9.42
N SER A 179 12.21 8.23 9.28
CA SER A 179 11.13 9.09 8.84
C SER A 179 11.69 10.26 8.06
N PHE A 180 10.99 10.70 7.03
CA PHE A 180 11.38 11.86 6.25
C PHE A 180 10.16 12.53 5.60
N PRO A 181 10.21 13.85 5.38
CA PRO A 181 9.14 14.58 4.74
C PRO A 181 9.01 14.21 3.26
N VAL A 182 7.78 14.03 2.82
CA VAL A 182 7.44 13.64 1.45
C VAL A 182 6.24 14.42 0.92
N LYS A 183 6.18 14.50 -0.41
CA LYS A 183 5.01 14.86 -1.19
C LYS A 183 4.63 13.66 -2.05
N ALA A 184 3.37 13.22 -1.98
CA ALA A 184 2.92 12.04 -2.69
C ALA A 184 1.63 12.30 -3.46
N LEU A 185 1.55 11.80 -4.69
CA LEU A 185 0.30 11.71 -5.43
C LEU A 185 -0.33 10.36 -5.12
N VAL A 186 -1.50 10.38 -4.50
CA VAL A 186 -2.15 9.20 -3.95
C VAL A 186 -3.58 9.08 -4.43
N LYS A 187 -4.04 7.84 -4.59
CA LYS A 187 -5.45 7.54 -4.79
C LYS A 187 -6.07 7.14 -3.45
N VAL A 188 -6.92 8.01 -2.92
CA VAL A 188 -7.58 7.82 -1.62
C VAL A 188 -8.92 7.12 -1.84
N LEU A 189 -9.18 6.05 -1.10
CA LEU A 189 -10.49 5.44 -0.97
C LEU A 189 -11.10 5.86 0.37
N TYR A 190 -12.33 6.35 0.31
CA TYR A 190 -13.11 6.59 1.52
C TYR A 190 -13.77 5.29 1.96
N ARG A 191 -13.49 4.85 3.18
CA ARG A 191 -14.24 3.78 3.86
C ARG A 191 -14.93 4.38 5.08
N PRO A 192 -16.27 4.42 5.12
CA PRO A 192 -16.97 4.77 6.36
C PRO A 192 -16.72 3.66 7.39
N LEU A 193 -16.27 4.02 8.59
CA LEU A 193 -16.06 3.09 9.70
C LEU A 193 -17.40 2.43 10.08
N SER A 194 -17.41 1.11 10.20
CA SER A 194 -18.55 0.39 10.79
C SER A 194 -18.53 0.52 12.31
N LYS A 195 -19.65 0.22 12.98
CA LYS A 195 -19.69 0.22 14.46
C LYS A 195 -18.75 -0.80 15.09
N GLU A 196 -18.41 -1.87 14.36
CA GLU A 196 -17.56 -2.98 14.80
C GLU A 196 -16.05 -2.64 14.70
N ASP A 197 -15.68 -1.71 13.80
CA ASP A 197 -14.28 -1.28 13.61
C ASP A 197 -13.76 -0.42 14.77
N ARG A 198 -14.65 0.15 15.62
CA ARG A 198 -14.27 0.96 16.80
C ARG A 198 -13.65 0.17 17.95
N ASP A 199 -13.76 -1.16 17.92
CA ASP A 199 -13.19 -2.05 18.95
C ASP A 199 -11.78 -2.58 18.57
N TYR A 200 -11.29 -2.29 17.36
CA TYR A 200 -9.92 -2.60 16.94
C TYR A 200 -9.00 -1.41 17.22
N ASN A 201 -8.23 -1.52 18.31
CA ASN A 201 -7.21 -0.53 18.68
C ASN A 201 -6.05 -0.56 17.68
N PHE A 202 -6.02 0.39 16.76
CA PHE A 202 -4.83 0.72 16.00
C PHE A 202 -4.14 1.92 16.67
N GLU A 203 -2.86 1.80 17.02
CA GLU A 203 -2.08 2.92 17.55
C GLU A 203 -2.06 4.05 16.50
N GLY A 204 -2.70 5.18 16.81
CA GLY A 204 -2.83 6.32 15.90
C GLY A 204 -4.17 6.43 15.16
N GLN A 205 -5.25 5.82 15.66
CA GLN A 205 -6.59 6.06 15.11
C GLN A 205 -6.98 7.55 15.20
N THR A 206 -7.26 8.09 14.02
CA THR A 206 -7.97 9.34 13.82
C THR A 206 -9.45 8.98 13.66
N GLU A 207 -10.40 9.88 13.93
CA GLU A 207 -11.85 9.58 13.89
C GLU A 207 -12.35 9.04 12.52
N HIS A 208 -11.49 9.04 11.51
CA HIS A 208 -11.69 8.53 10.17
C HIS A 208 -10.48 7.69 9.73
N GLU A 209 -10.71 6.47 9.25
CA GLU A 209 -9.69 5.66 8.58
C GLU A 209 -9.86 5.77 7.06
N PHE A 210 -8.84 6.29 6.38
CA PHE A 210 -8.75 6.26 4.93
C PHE A 210 -7.93 5.05 4.51
N ILE A 211 -8.46 4.25 3.57
CA ILE A 211 -7.66 3.20 2.94
C ILE A 211 -7.09 3.80 1.66
N SER A 212 -5.80 4.09 1.64
CA SER A 212 -5.09 4.52 0.43
C SER A 212 -4.58 3.30 -0.35
N TYR A 213 -5.00 3.19 -1.61
CA TYR A 213 -4.66 2.11 -2.54
C TYR A 213 -4.02 2.74 -3.79
N PRO A 214 -3.02 2.08 -4.40
CA PRO A 214 -1.60 2.37 -4.28
C PRO A 214 -1.16 3.75 -4.83
N TYR A 215 0.03 4.16 -4.43
CA TYR A 215 0.72 5.40 -4.76
C TYR A 215 0.92 5.54 -6.25
N ILE A 216 0.92 6.78 -6.71
CA ILE A 216 1.21 7.14 -8.08
C ILE A 216 2.64 7.67 -8.17
N ILE A 217 2.99 8.64 -7.31
CA ILE A 217 4.29 9.30 -7.24
C ILE A 217 4.61 9.57 -5.77
N LEU A 218 5.85 9.34 -5.34
CA LEU A 218 6.37 9.74 -4.03
C LEU A 218 7.70 10.47 -4.20
N GLU A 219 7.78 11.69 -3.67
CA GLU A 219 8.96 12.55 -3.71
C GLU A 219 9.35 13.00 -2.31
N GLN A 220 10.63 13.00 -2.01
CA GLN A 220 11.17 13.58 -0.79
C GLN A 220 11.14 15.11 -0.89
N VAL A 221 10.65 15.77 0.16
CA VAL A 221 10.67 17.23 0.27
C VAL A 221 11.91 17.65 1.05
N LYS A 222 12.59 18.71 0.64
CA LYS A 222 13.68 19.29 1.43
C LYS A 222 13.10 20.29 2.42
N GLU A 223 13.49 20.15 3.68
CA GLU A 223 13.27 21.17 4.71
C GLU A 223 13.97 22.50 4.36
#